data_AF-A0A2T1EJ53-F1
#
_entry.id   AF-A0A2T1EJ53-F1
#
_cell.length_a   1.000
_cell.length_b   1.000
_cell.length_c   1.000
_cell.angle_alpha   90.00
_cell.angle_beta   90.00
_cell.angle_gamma   90.00
#
_symmetry.space_group_name_H-M   'P 1'
#
loop_
_entity.id
_entity.type
_entity.pdbx_description
1 polymer ?
#
loop_
_entity_poly.entity_id
_entity_poly.type
_entity_poly.pdbx_seq_one_letter_code
_entity_poly.pdbx_strand_id
1 'polypeptide(L)' 'MFDGFWDNVSRYPRYLVTIILGVAINAFAPLAPLFKNPASAIALISLLFGVIFFTVFTLRAMLGLGTV' A
#
# COMPACT_ATOMS: atom_id res chain seq x y z
N MET A 1 -30.72 -0.40 29.45
CA MET A 1 -29.31 -0.31 29.96
C MET A 1 -28.30 -0.24 28.83
N PHE A 2 -28.54 -0.92 27.70
CA PHE A 2 -27.68 -0.85 26.50
C PHE A 2 -28.34 -0.12 25.33
N ASP A 3 -29.40 0.64 25.59
CA ASP A 3 -30.15 1.36 24.56
C ASP A 3 -29.21 2.35 23.84
N GLY A 4 -29.06 2.17 22.52
CA GLY A 4 -28.17 2.98 21.68
C GLY A 4 -26.67 2.63 21.75
N PHE A 5 -26.21 1.76 22.64
CA PHE A 5 -24.79 1.37 22.71
C PHE A 5 -24.32 0.71 21.41
N TRP A 6 -25.04 -0.31 20.95
CA TRP A 6 -24.69 -1.03 19.73
C TRP A 6 -24.84 -0.19 18.45
N ASP A 7 -25.76 0.78 18.44
CA ASP A 7 -25.89 1.74 17.34
C ASP A 7 -24.71 2.71 17.26
N ASN A 8 -24.09 3.03 18.40
CA ASN A 8 -22.84 3.80 18.40
C ASN A 8 -21.65 2.92 17.98
N VAL A 9 -21.58 1.68 18.47
CA VAL A 9 -20.48 0.76 18.13
C VAL A 9 -20.44 0.42 16.64
N SER A 10 -21.60 0.23 16.01
CA SER A 10 -21.70 -0.08 14.57
C SER A 10 -21.17 1.03 13.65
N ARG A 11 -20.96 2.25 14.18
CA ARG A 11 -20.41 3.39 13.45
C ARG A 11 -18.88 3.36 13.37
N TYR A 12 -18.19 2.71 14.32
CA TYR A 12 -16.73 2.65 14.33
C TYR A 12 -16.10 2.04 13.09
N PRO A 13 -16.63 0.94 12.51
CA PRO A 13 -16.13 0.44 11.23
C PRO A 13 -16.14 1.50 10.12
N ARG A 14 -17.19 2.32 10.05
CA ARG A 14 -17.26 3.43 9.07
C ARG A 14 -16.16 4.45 9.31
N TYR A 15 -15.97 4.88 10.57
CA TYR A 15 -14.90 5.81 10.90
C TYR A 15 -13.51 5.24 10.60
N LEU A 16 -13.29 3.96 10.91
CA LEU A 16 -12.04 3.27 10.62
C LEU A 16 -11.74 3.27 9.12
N VAL A 17 -12.74 2.96 8.28
CA VAL A 17 -12.58 3.01 6.81
C VAL A 17 -12.21 4.43 6.36
N THR A 18 -12.89 5.45 6.86
CA THR A 18 -12.58 6.85 6.49
C THR A 18 -11.16 7.24 6.93
N ILE A 19 -10.72 6.83 8.12
CA ILE A 19 -9.37 7.09 8.62
C ILE A 19 -8.33 6.39 7.74
N ILE A 20 -8.51 5.10 7.46
CA ILE A 20 -7.60 4.33 6.60
C ILE A 20 -7.49 4.97 5.21
N LEU A 21 -8.63 5.34 4.62
CA LEU A 21 -8.64 6.01 3.32
C LEU A 21 -7.95 7.37 3.37
N GLY A 22 -8.22 8.18 4.39
CA GLY A 22 -7.58 9.48 4.57
C GLY A 22 -6.06 9.36 4.72
N VAL A 23 -5.58 8.39 5.50
CA VAL A 23 -4.15 8.10 5.67
C VAL A 23 -3.56 7.61 4.35
N ALA A 24 -4.19 6.66 3.66
CA ALA A 24 -3.70 6.14 2.39
C ALA A 24 -3.59 7.25 1.34
N ILE A 25 -4.62 8.06 1.16
CA ILE A 25 -4.62 9.16 0.19
C ILE A 25 -3.50 10.15 0.52
N ASN A 26 -3.34 10.56 1.78
CA ASN A 26 -2.28 11.49 2.15
C ASN A 26 -0.87 10.90 1.97
N ALA A 27 -0.69 9.62 2.28
CA ALA A 27 0.60 8.93 2.11
C ALA A 27 0.99 8.85 0.63
N PHE A 28 0.03 8.62 -0.27
CA PHE A 28 0.31 8.47 -1.71
C PHE A 28 0.13 9.75 -2.54
N ALA A 29 -0.49 10.80 -1.99
CA ALA A 29 -0.69 12.08 -2.68
C ALA A 29 0.61 12.69 -3.26
N PRO A 30 1.77 12.64 -2.57
CA PRO A 30 3.03 13.15 -3.12
C PRO A 30 3.52 12.39 -4.38
N LEU A 31 3.05 11.17 -4.60
CA LEU A 31 3.42 10.38 -5.79
C LEU A 31 2.60 10.77 -7.03
N ALA A 32 1.41 11.35 -6.85
CA ALA A 32 0.53 11.77 -7.94
C ALA A 32 1.22 12.67 -9.00
N PRO A 33 2.01 13.71 -8.65
CA PRO A 33 2.71 14.53 -9.65
C PRO A 33 3.78 13.76 -10.45
N LEU A 34 4.34 12.65 -9.93
CA LEU A 34 5.35 11.86 -10.65
C LEU A 34 4.77 11.17 -11.88
N PHE A 35 3.45 10.96 -11.93
CA PHE A 35 2.77 10.41 -13.09
C PHE A 35 2.51 11.42 -14.21
N LYS A 36 2.77 12.72 -13.98
CA LYS A 36 2.59 13.77 -15.01
C LYS A 36 3.70 13.79 -16.06
N ASN A 37 4.87 13.26 -15.73
CA ASN A 37 5.99 13.12 -16.67
C ASN A 37 6.24 11.62 -16.92
N PRO A 38 6.29 11.17 -18.19
CA PRO A 38 6.42 9.75 -18.50
C PRO A 38 7.73 9.15 -17.97
N ALA A 39 8.83 9.91 -17.95
CA ALA A 39 10.11 9.41 -17.45
C ALA A 39 10.07 9.14 -15.93
N SER A 40 9.50 10.07 -15.15
CA SER A 40 9.35 9.87 -13.69
C SER A 40 8.34 8.78 -13.35
N ALA A 41 7.29 8.64 -14.17
CA ALA A 41 6.31 7.55 -14.03
C ALA A 41 6.97 6.18 -14.23
N ILE A 42 7.75 6.03 -15.32
CA ILE A 42 8.49 4.80 -15.62
C ILE A 42 9.52 4.51 -14.51
N ALA A 43 10.23 5.52 -14.02
CA ALA A 43 11.18 5.36 -12.93
C ALA A 43 10.51 4.86 -11.64
N LEU A 44 9.39 5.45 -11.25
CA LEU A 44 8.63 5.03 -10.05
C LEU A 44 8.13 3.59 -10.19
N ILE A 45 7.54 3.24 -11.32
CA ILE A 45 7.03 1.88 -11.58
C ILE A 45 8.18 0.87 -11.56
N SER A 46 9.29 1.17 -12.24
CA SER A 46 10.45 0.30 -12.29
C SER A 46 11.08 0.12 -10.91
N LEU A 47 11.10 1.16 -10.08
CA LEU A 47 11.56 1.08 -8.70
C LEU A 47 10.68 0.13 -7.88
N LEU A 48 9.35 0.26 -7.96
CA LEU A 48 8.41 -0.58 -7.22
C LEU A 48 8.56 -2.07 -7.60
N PHE A 49 8.57 -2.37 -8.90
CA PHE A 49 8.81 -3.72 -9.37
C PHE A 49 10.22 -4.20 -9.00
N GLY A 50 11.22 -3.32 -9.13
CA GLY A 50 12.61 -3.61 -8.79
C GLY A 50 12.78 -4.06 -7.34
N VAL A 51 12.14 -3.39 -6.38
CA VAL A 51 12.16 -3.78 -4.96
C VAL A 51 11.53 -5.16 -4.75
N ILE A 52 10.39 -5.42 -5.40
CA ILE A 52 9.71 -6.73 -5.30
C ILE A 52 10.60 -7.83 -5.87
N PHE A 53 11.09 -7.67 -7.11
CA PHE A 53 11.96 -8.65 -7.76
C PHE A 53 13.26 -8.85 -6.99
N PHE A 54 13.89 -7.78 -6.53
CA PHE A 54 15.10 -7.85 -5.70
C PHE A 54 14.86 -8.68 -4.44
N THR A 55 13.75 -8.44 -3.74
CA THR A 55 13.37 -9.20 -2.54
C THR A 55 13.13 -10.67 -2.89
N VAL A 56 12.34 -10.95 -3.93
CA VAL A 56 12.04 -12.31 -4.38
C VAL A 56 13.31 -13.06 -4.78
N PHE A 57 14.19 -12.46 -5.58
CA PHE A 57 15.44 -13.10 -6.00
C PHE A 57 16.37 -13.35 -4.82
N THR A 58 16.46 -12.41 -3.88
CA THR A 58 17.24 -12.59 -2.65
C THR A 58 16.72 -13.77 -1.84
N LEU A 59 15.41 -13.84 -1.60
CA LEU A 59 14.79 -14.95 -0.88
C LEU A 59 14.98 -16.28 -1.62
N ARG A 60 14.83 -16.31 -2.95
CA ARG A 60 15.08 -17.52 -3.74
C ARG A 60 16.54 -17.99 -3.64
N ALA A 61 17.50 -17.07 -3.65
CA ALA A 61 18.91 -17.38 -3.47
C ALA A 61 19.18 -17.95 -2.06
N MET A 62 18.63 -17.32 -1.02
CA MET A 62 18.75 -17.78 0.36
C MET A 62 18.13 -19.16 0.60
N LEU A 63 17.02 -19.46 -0.09
CA LEU A 63 16.30 -20.73 0.04
C LEU A 63 16.82 -21.82 -0.92
N GLY A 64 17.84 -21.55 -1.72
CA GLY A 64 18.36 -22.51 -2.70
C GLY A 64 17.37 -22.85 -3.83
N LEU A 65 16.38 -21.98 -4.08
CA LEU A 65 15.37 -22.15 -5.12
C LEU A 65 15.80 -21.57 -6.48
N GLY A 66 17.09 -21.33 -6.67
CA GLY A 66 17.65 -20.94 -7.96
C GLY A 66 17.58 -22.12 -8.94
N THR A 67 17.26 -21.84 -10.20
CA THR A 67 17.42 -22.84 -11.27
C THR A 67 18.90 -23.13 -11.43
N VAL A 68 19.29 -24.39 -11.17
CA VAL A 68 20.61 -24.96 -11.53
C VAL A 68 20.77 -24.93 -13.04
#